data_AF-A0A9D6W3N1-F1
#
_entry.id   AF-A0A9D6W3N1-F1
#
_cell.length_a   1.000
_cell.length_b   1.000
_cell.length_c   1.000
_cell.angle_alpha   90.00
_cell.angle_beta   90.00
_cell.angle_gamma   90.00
#
_symmetry.space_group_name_H-M   'P 1'
#
loop_
_entity.id
_entity.type
_entity.pdbx_description
1 polymer ?
#
loop_
_entity_poly.entity_id
_entity_poly.type
_entity_poly.pdbx_seq_one_letter_code
_entity_poly.pdbx_strand_id
1 'polypeptide(L)'
;MTAGFPSQVKRRTIFISPRFQFGVAMCFAAAVLAASALFAWFFHSQAKSLLRVASLKGHYHFLTAYEIVGGDLVRRIAAMSAGGLAAGLLVFLFLLRRVRRGADRLVDAFRRSVEGDLSTPTDVGGILDMADLAGKIDASRLGTLSVIREAREEAEMLRDKSLSEDEFARRWSRLKQTLRRIAP
;
A
#
# COMPACT_ATOMS: atom_id res chain seq x y z
N MET A 1 24.57 28.15 39.01
CA MET A 1 24.80 26.86 38.31
C MET A 1 23.45 26.35 37.82
N THR A 2 23.18 26.51 36.52
CA THR A 2 21.94 26.10 35.86
C THR A 2 22.10 24.67 35.33
N ALA A 3 21.39 23.72 35.93
CA ALA A 3 21.27 22.37 35.39
C ALA A 3 20.19 22.35 34.30
N GLY A 4 20.59 21.93 33.10
CA GLY A 4 19.74 21.80 31.93
C GLY A 4 18.80 20.59 31.99
N PHE A 5 17.74 20.72 31.18
CA PHE A 5 16.61 19.83 30.92
C PHE A 5 16.89 18.32 30.89
N PRO A 6 15.80 17.54 31.01
CA PRO A 6 15.51 16.59 29.94
C PRO A 6 14.19 16.96 29.25
N SER A 7 14.28 17.23 27.95
CA SER A 7 13.16 17.35 27.03
C SER A 7 12.37 16.04 27.02
N GLN A 8 11.15 16.05 27.56
CA GLN A 8 10.21 14.96 27.36
C GLN A 8 9.85 14.88 25.86
N VAL A 9 10.47 13.94 25.16
CA VAL A 9 10.05 13.52 23.83
C VAL A 9 8.68 12.87 23.97
N LYS A 10 7.62 13.65 23.77
CA LYS A 10 6.26 13.14 23.58
C LYS A 10 6.30 12.20 22.37
N ARG A 11 6.33 10.88 22.62
CA ARG A 11 6.06 9.87 21.59
C ARG A 11 4.64 10.13 21.07
N ARG A 12 4.53 10.76 19.90
CA ARG A 12 3.31 10.71 19.10
C ARG A 12 3.09 9.25 18.74
N THR A 13 2.14 8.60 19.40
CA THR A 13 1.54 7.36 18.91
C THR A 13 0.93 7.68 17.56
N ILE A 14 1.62 7.30 16.50
CA ILE A 14 1.12 7.38 15.13
C ILE A 14 -0.04 6.40 15.07
N PHE A 15 -1.26 6.92 15.15
CA PHE A 15 -2.48 6.13 14.95
C PHE A 15 -2.54 5.79 13.46
N ILE A 16 -1.98 4.64 13.10
CA ILE A 16 -2.08 4.10 11.74
C ILE A 16 -3.54 3.70 11.56
N SER A 17 -4.25 4.41 10.67
CA SER A 17 -5.67 4.23 10.45
C SER A 17 -5.97 2.76 10.08
N PRO A 18 -6.92 2.07 10.74
CA PRO A 18 -7.16 0.63 10.56
C PRO A 18 -7.56 0.26 9.11
N ARG A 19 -8.01 1.23 8.30
CA ARG A 19 -8.30 1.05 6.88
C ARG A 19 -7.06 0.62 6.08
N PHE A 20 -5.88 1.20 6.37
CA PHE A 20 -4.62 0.86 5.71
C PHE A 20 -4.12 -0.57 6.00
N GLN A 21 -4.67 -1.22 7.03
CA GLN A 21 -4.28 -2.57 7.41
C GLN A 21 -5.05 -3.63 6.63
N PHE A 22 -6.25 -3.34 6.13
CA PHE A 22 -7.11 -4.36 5.54
C PHE A 22 -6.54 -4.94 4.25
N GLY A 23 -6.08 -4.09 3.32
CA GLY A 23 -5.47 -4.55 2.07
C GLY A 23 -4.19 -5.36 2.31
N VAL A 24 -3.34 -4.90 3.22
CA VAL A 24 -2.08 -5.58 3.58
C VAL A 24 -2.36 -6.89 4.31
N ALA A 25 -3.32 -6.91 5.24
CA ALA A 25 -3.73 -8.10 5.98
C ALA A 25 -4.33 -9.16 5.06
N MET A 26 -5.15 -8.78 4.07
CA MET A 26 -5.68 -9.70 3.07
C MET A 26 -4.58 -10.33 2.22
N CYS A 27 -3.61 -9.55 1.74
CA CYS A 27 -2.47 -10.08 1.01
C CYS A 27 -1.61 -11.02 1.87
N PHE A 28 -1.40 -10.68 3.15
CA PHE A 28 -0.68 -11.53 4.09
C PHE A 28 -1.43 -12.84 4.35
N ALA A 29 -2.74 -12.77 4.61
CA ALA A 29 -3.58 -13.94 4.83
C ALA A 29 -3.62 -14.85 3.60
N ALA A 30 -3.77 -14.29 2.40
CA ALA A 30 -3.74 -15.06 1.15
C ALA A 30 -2.39 -15.78 0.95
N ALA A 31 -1.28 -15.11 1.25
CA ALA A 31 0.04 -15.71 1.17
C ALA A 31 0.24 -16.84 2.19
N VAL A 32 -0.20 -16.63 3.43
CA VAL A 32 -0.15 -17.65 4.49
C VAL A 32 -1.01 -18.86 4.14
N LEU A 33 -2.24 -18.66 3.65
CA LEU A 33 -3.13 -19.73 3.21
C LEU A 33 -2.54 -20.52 2.04
N ALA A 34 -2.01 -19.83 1.02
CA ALA A 34 -1.38 -20.49 -0.13
C ALA A 34 -0.16 -21.31 0.27
N ALA A 35 0.72 -20.76 1.12
CA ALA A 35 1.88 -21.47 1.65
C ALA A 35 1.47 -22.69 2.49
N SER A 36 0.43 -22.55 3.33
CA SER A 36 -0.08 -23.63 4.17
C SER A 36 -0.72 -24.74 3.33
N ALA A 37 -1.46 -24.39 2.27
CA ALA A 37 -2.06 -25.36 1.36
C ALA A 37 -1.00 -26.15 0.58
N LEU A 38 0.04 -25.47 0.07
CA LEU A 38 1.18 -26.11 -0.59
C LEU A 38 1.92 -27.05 0.37
N PHE A 39 2.14 -26.61 1.61
CA PHE A 39 2.76 -27.44 2.65
C PHE A 39 1.92 -28.69 2.94
N ALA A 40 0.61 -28.53 3.16
CA ALA A 40 -0.30 -29.64 3.44
C ALA A 40 -0.37 -30.65 2.29
N TRP A 41 -0.43 -30.16 1.04
CA TRP A 41 -0.45 -31.01 -0.15
C TRP A 41 0.85 -31.82 -0.29
N PHE A 42 2.00 -31.18 -0.12
CA PHE A 42 3.29 -31.85 -0.21
C PHE A 42 3.51 -32.83 0.95
N PHE A 43 3.10 -32.49 2.16
CA PHE A 43 3.12 -33.40 3.29
C PHE A 43 2.24 -34.63 3.04
N HIS A 44 1.01 -34.43 2.55
CA HIS A 44 0.09 -35.54 2.28
C HIS A 44 0.56 -36.46 1.15
N SER A 45 1.12 -35.91 0.07
CA SER A 45 1.63 -36.69 -1.06
C SER A 45 2.85 -37.53 -0.67
N GLN A 46 3.72 -36.99 0.19
CA GLN A 46 4.98 -37.64 0.58
C GLN A 46 4.82 -38.57 1.79
N ALA A 47 3.90 -38.27 2.71
CA ALA A 47 3.63 -39.13 3.87
C ALA A 47 3.28 -40.55 3.44
N LYS A 48 2.52 -40.72 2.35
CA LYS A 48 2.21 -42.05 1.78
C LYS A 48 3.45 -42.80 1.29
N SER A 49 4.39 -42.09 0.66
CA SER A 49 5.65 -42.69 0.17
C SER A 49 6.56 -43.12 1.32
N LEU A 50 6.73 -42.25 2.32
CA LEU A 50 7.55 -42.53 3.50
C LEU A 50 6.96 -43.66 4.36
N LEU A 51 5.64 -43.69 4.56
CA LEU A 51 4.97 -44.79 5.25
C LEU A 51 5.15 -46.13 4.52
N ARG A 52 5.11 -46.12 3.18
CA ARG A 52 5.31 -47.32 2.35
C ARG A 52 6.76 -47.83 2.41
N VAL A 53 7.74 -46.93 2.43
CA VAL A 53 9.16 -47.30 2.61
C VAL A 53 9.41 -47.81 4.03
N ALA A 54 8.78 -47.19 5.04
CA ALA A 54 8.86 -47.64 6.42
C ALA A 54 8.24 -49.04 6.62
N SER A 55 7.09 -49.32 5.98
CA SER A 55 6.46 -50.64 6.05
C SER A 55 7.31 -51.72 5.38
N LEU A 56 7.99 -51.38 4.27
CA LEU A 56 8.90 -52.29 3.58
C LEU A 56 10.18 -52.56 4.38
N LYS A 57 10.81 -51.53 4.96
CA LYS A 57 12.07 -51.70 5.71
C LYS A 57 11.89 -52.25 7.13
N GLY A 58 10.78 -51.91 7.80
CA GLY A 58 10.46 -52.42 9.14
C GLY A 58 10.28 -53.94 9.17
N HIS A 59 9.93 -54.55 8.02
CA HIS A 59 9.81 -56.00 7.89
C HIS A 59 11.15 -56.75 7.88
N TYR A 60 12.27 -56.09 7.52
CA TYR A 60 13.56 -56.76 7.30
C TYR A 60 14.64 -56.49 8.36
N HIS A 61 14.53 -55.45 9.20
CA HIS A 61 15.67 -55.03 10.03
C HIS A 61 15.43 -54.80 11.53
N PHE A 62 14.23 -55.03 12.09
CA PHE A 62 13.96 -54.87 13.53
C PHE A 62 14.47 -53.54 14.16
N LEU A 63 14.70 -52.51 13.35
CA LEU A 63 14.98 -51.14 13.80
C LEU A 63 13.65 -50.44 14.04
N THR A 64 13.60 -49.57 15.06
CA THR A 64 12.37 -48.79 15.29
C THR A 64 12.11 -47.90 14.08
N ALA A 65 10.84 -47.74 13.68
CA ALA A 65 10.47 -46.96 12.49
C ALA A 65 11.03 -45.52 12.48
N TYR A 66 11.33 -44.99 13.67
CA TYR A 66 11.94 -43.69 13.88
C TYR A 66 13.43 -43.64 13.47
N GLU A 67 14.22 -44.69 13.69
CA GLU A 67 15.64 -44.73 13.32
C GLU A 67 15.85 -44.84 11.81
N ILE A 68 14.92 -45.49 11.10
CA ILE A 68 14.98 -45.68 9.65
C ILE A 68 14.58 -44.39 8.92
N VAL A 69 13.60 -43.65 9.45
CA VAL A 69 12.96 -42.53 8.76
C VAL A 69 13.40 -41.18 9.32
N GLY A 70 13.92 -41.12 10.55
CA GLY A 70 14.19 -39.88 11.28
C GLY A 70 15.15 -38.93 10.56
N GLY A 71 16.28 -39.43 10.03
CA GLY A 71 17.25 -38.58 9.33
C GLY A 71 16.69 -37.93 8.06
N ASP A 72 15.99 -38.72 7.23
CA ASP A 72 15.36 -38.22 6.01
C ASP A 72 14.16 -37.32 6.31
N LEU A 73 13.37 -37.65 7.34
CA LEU A 73 12.23 -36.86 7.78
C LEU A 73 12.69 -35.49 8.31
N VAL A 74 13.74 -35.45 9.14
CA VAL A 74 14.30 -34.20 9.69
C VAL A 74 14.84 -33.32 8.56
N ARG A 75 15.63 -33.88 7.62
CA ARG A 75 16.13 -33.11 6.47
C ARG A 75 15.00 -32.53 5.62
N ARG A 76 13.93 -33.30 5.42
CA ARG A 76 12.76 -32.87 4.63
C ARG A 76 11.95 -31.81 5.36
N ILE A 77 11.69 -31.97 6.66
CA ILE A 77 11.05 -30.94 7.49
C ILE A 77 11.88 -29.65 7.44
N ALA A 78 13.20 -29.74 7.64
CA ALA A 78 14.08 -28.59 7.56
C ALA A 78 14.02 -27.90 6.18
N ALA A 79 14.04 -28.66 5.09
CA ALA A 79 13.91 -28.13 3.73
C ALA A 79 12.56 -27.43 3.50
N MET A 80 11.47 -28.01 4.00
CA MET A 80 10.14 -27.40 3.88
C MET A 80 10.01 -26.14 4.73
N SER A 81 10.53 -26.14 5.96
CA SER A 81 10.57 -24.97 6.82
C SER A 81 11.39 -23.85 6.19
N ALA A 82 12.57 -24.16 5.65
CA ALA A 82 13.40 -23.20 4.93
C ALA A 82 12.70 -22.64 3.69
N GLY A 83 12.04 -23.51 2.89
CA GLY A 83 11.26 -23.09 1.73
C GLY A 83 10.09 -22.18 2.08
N GLY A 84 9.33 -22.52 3.13
CA GLY A 84 8.24 -21.69 3.64
C GLY A 84 8.71 -20.32 4.13
N LEU A 85 9.82 -20.29 4.87
CA LEU A 85 10.45 -19.05 5.32
C LEU A 85 10.92 -18.19 4.14
N ALA A 86 11.60 -18.80 3.16
CA ALA A 86 12.06 -18.09 1.97
C ALA A 86 10.90 -17.52 1.15
N ALA A 87 9.84 -18.30 0.93
CA ALA A 87 8.64 -17.84 0.24
C ALA A 87 7.95 -16.70 1.00
N GLY A 88 7.78 -16.83 2.32
CA GLY A 88 7.22 -15.78 3.18
C GLY A 88 8.03 -14.48 3.12
N LEU A 89 9.36 -14.60 3.17
CA LEU A 89 10.27 -13.46 3.05
C LEU A 89 10.15 -12.78 1.68
N LEU A 90 10.06 -13.56 0.60
CA LEU A 90 9.88 -13.03 -0.76
C LEU A 90 8.56 -12.25 -0.90
N VAL A 91 7.45 -12.80 -0.39
CA VAL A 91 6.16 -12.11 -0.39
C VAL A 91 6.24 -10.82 0.43
N PHE A 92 6.84 -10.89 1.62
CA PHE A 92 7.03 -9.71 2.47
C PHE A 92 7.84 -8.62 1.75
N LEU A 93 8.97 -8.97 1.14
CA LEU A 93 9.80 -8.03 0.38
C LEU A 93 9.07 -7.47 -0.85
N PHE A 94 8.26 -8.28 -1.53
CA PHE A 94 7.43 -7.83 -2.64
C PHE A 94 6.39 -6.80 -2.19
N LEU A 95 5.66 -7.08 -1.11
CA LEU A 95 4.70 -6.14 -0.52
C LEU A 95 5.38 -4.85 -0.06
N LEU A 96 6.52 -4.95 0.62
CA LEU A 96 7.28 -3.78 1.07
C LEU A 96 7.72 -2.90 -0.10
N ARG A 97 8.22 -3.51 -1.18
CA ARG A 97 8.58 -2.79 -2.41
C ARG A 97 7.37 -2.10 -3.05
N ARG A 98 6.22 -2.77 -3.06
CA ARG A 98 4.98 -2.21 -3.64
C ARG A 98 4.45 -1.03 -2.82
N VAL A 99 4.39 -1.17 -1.49
CA VAL A 99 4.02 -0.09 -0.57
C VAL A 99 4.95 1.10 -0.73
N ARG A 100 6.27 0.87 -0.77
CA ARG A 100 7.26 1.94 -0.91
C ARG A 100 7.07 2.70 -2.22
N ARG A 101 6.98 2.01 -3.35
CA ARG A 101 6.71 2.65 -4.65
C ARG A 101 5.40 3.42 -4.67
N GLY A 102 4.35 2.90 -4.04
CA GLY A 102 3.06 3.59 -3.95
C GLY A 102 3.15 4.87 -3.12
N ALA A 103 3.85 4.83 -1.98
CA ALA A 103 4.11 6.00 -1.16
C ALA A 103 4.95 7.05 -1.89
N ASP A 104 6.02 6.63 -2.56
CA ASP A 104 6.89 7.54 -3.34
C ASP A 104 6.06 8.27 -4.43
N ARG A 105 5.19 7.54 -5.15
CA ARG A 105 4.28 8.15 -6.15
C ARG A 105 3.29 9.13 -5.55
N LEU A 106 2.72 8.82 -4.37
CA LEU A 106 1.82 9.75 -3.67
C LEU A 106 2.55 11.04 -3.28
N VAL A 107 3.78 10.92 -2.76
CA VAL A 107 4.62 12.08 -2.41
C VAL A 107 4.96 12.90 -3.65
N ASP A 108 5.37 12.25 -4.74
CA ASP A 108 5.64 12.92 -6.02
C ASP A 108 4.41 13.65 -6.55
N ALA A 109 3.23 13.04 -6.41
CA ALA A 109 1.98 13.67 -6.79
C ALA A 109 1.77 14.95 -5.97
N PHE A 110 1.85 14.89 -4.62
CA PHE A 110 1.70 16.09 -3.79
C PHE A 110 2.71 17.18 -4.17
N ARG A 111 3.96 16.78 -4.43
CA ARG A 111 5.01 17.70 -4.87
C ARG A 111 4.64 18.40 -6.19
N ARG A 112 4.17 17.66 -7.19
CA ARG A 112 3.69 18.23 -8.46
C ARG A 112 2.57 19.24 -8.26
N SER A 113 1.63 18.96 -7.34
CA SER A 113 0.56 19.92 -7.02
C SER A 113 1.08 21.22 -6.43
N VAL A 114 2.09 21.14 -5.56
CA VAL A 114 2.75 22.32 -5.00
C VAL A 114 3.52 23.09 -6.09
N GLU A 115 4.10 22.38 -7.05
CA GLU A 115 4.78 22.97 -8.22
C GLU A 115 3.79 23.50 -9.28
N GLY A 116 2.47 23.37 -9.06
CA GLY A 116 1.41 23.90 -9.92
C GLY A 116 0.88 22.94 -10.98
N ASP A 117 1.40 21.71 -11.04
CA ASP A 117 0.85 20.65 -11.88
C ASP A 117 -0.32 19.95 -11.19
N LEU A 118 -1.52 20.23 -11.70
CA LEU A 118 -2.79 19.66 -11.24
C LEU A 118 -3.40 18.69 -12.26
N SER A 119 -2.83 18.58 -13.47
CA SER A 119 -3.43 17.79 -14.55
C SER A 119 -2.85 16.39 -14.65
N THR A 120 -1.63 16.16 -14.15
CA THR A 120 -1.01 14.84 -14.19
C THR A 120 -1.66 13.88 -13.17
N PRO A 121 -2.14 12.69 -13.60
CA PRO A 121 -2.73 11.72 -12.70
C PRO A 121 -1.69 11.10 -11.77
N THR A 122 -2.12 10.75 -10.56
CA THR A 122 -1.25 10.21 -9.51
C THR A 122 -0.79 8.77 -9.79
N ASP A 123 -1.56 8.01 -10.60
CA ASP A 123 -1.29 6.62 -11.04
C ASP A 123 -0.61 5.75 -9.97
N VAL A 124 -1.33 5.42 -8.90
CA VAL A 124 -0.80 4.56 -7.83
C VAL A 124 -1.30 3.13 -8.03
N GLY A 125 -0.42 2.28 -8.55
CA GLY A 125 -0.73 0.88 -8.74
C GLY A 125 -0.79 0.12 -7.41
N GLY A 126 -1.90 -0.61 -7.20
CA GLY A 126 -1.77 -1.97 -6.68
C GLY A 126 -1.98 -2.24 -5.20
N ILE A 127 -2.38 -1.26 -4.40
CA ILE A 127 -2.90 -1.47 -3.04
C ILE A 127 -4.18 -0.63 -2.95
N LEU A 128 -5.31 -1.30 -2.68
CA LEU A 128 -6.66 -0.70 -2.79
C LEU A 128 -6.76 0.66 -2.09
N ASP A 129 -6.23 0.76 -0.87
CA ASP A 129 -6.28 1.99 -0.06
C ASP A 129 -5.43 3.12 -0.65
N MET A 130 -4.29 2.80 -1.26
CA MET A 130 -3.44 3.81 -1.91
C MET A 130 -4.07 4.29 -3.22
N ALA A 131 -4.75 3.41 -3.94
CA ALA A 131 -5.49 3.77 -5.15
C ALA A 131 -6.70 4.66 -4.82
N ASP A 132 -7.42 4.38 -3.73
CA ASP A 132 -8.52 5.24 -3.25
C ASP A 132 -7.99 6.64 -2.86
N LEU A 133 -6.86 6.71 -2.14
CA LEU A 133 -6.24 7.98 -1.82
C LEU A 133 -5.78 8.75 -3.07
N ALA A 134 -5.16 8.06 -4.04
CA ALA A 134 -4.78 8.65 -5.31
C ALA A 134 -6.00 9.22 -6.06
N GLY A 135 -7.11 8.48 -6.09
CA GLY A 135 -8.37 8.94 -6.69
C GLY A 135 -8.92 10.20 -6.02
N LYS A 136 -8.83 10.30 -4.68
CA LYS A 136 -9.23 11.51 -3.94
C LYS A 136 -8.34 12.71 -4.24
N ILE A 137 -7.03 12.49 -4.35
CA ILE A 137 -6.08 13.54 -4.73
C ILE A 137 -6.40 14.04 -6.15
N ASP A 138 -6.56 13.13 -7.11
CA ASP A 138 -6.86 13.48 -8.50
C ASP A 138 -8.22 14.20 -8.62
N ALA A 139 -9.25 13.75 -7.90
CA ALA A 139 -10.54 14.44 -7.84
C ALA A 139 -10.41 15.86 -7.26
N SER A 140 -9.63 16.04 -6.20
CA SER A 140 -9.37 17.37 -5.62
C SER A 140 -8.67 18.29 -6.62
N ARG A 141 -7.66 17.80 -7.33
CA ARG A 141 -6.93 18.58 -8.33
C ARG A 141 -7.81 19.01 -9.50
N LEU A 142 -8.63 18.09 -10.01
CA LEU A 142 -9.58 18.36 -11.07
C LEU A 142 -10.59 19.43 -10.64
N GLY A 143 -11.08 19.36 -9.40
CA GLY A 143 -11.92 20.40 -8.82
C GLY A 143 -11.21 21.75 -8.74
N THR A 144 -9.94 21.79 -8.32
CA THR A 144 -9.17 23.05 -8.31
C THR A 144 -8.97 23.60 -9.72
N LEU A 145 -8.65 22.75 -10.71
CA LEU A 145 -8.52 23.14 -12.11
C LEU A 145 -9.82 23.70 -12.69
N SER A 146 -10.97 23.12 -12.35
CA SER A 146 -12.26 23.62 -12.83
C SER A 146 -12.53 25.03 -12.29
N VAL A 147 -12.26 25.28 -11.00
CA VAL A 147 -12.43 26.61 -10.40
C VAL A 147 -11.45 27.63 -10.99
N ILE A 148 -10.20 27.24 -11.26
CA ILE A 148 -9.22 28.10 -11.95
C ILE A 148 -9.73 28.47 -13.36
N ARG A 149 -10.28 27.50 -14.09
CA ARG A 149 -10.85 27.72 -15.42
C ARG A 149 -12.04 28.68 -15.38
N GLU A 150 -12.97 28.49 -14.44
CA GLU A 150 -14.09 29.41 -14.22
C GLU A 150 -13.62 30.84 -13.91
N ALA A 151 -12.62 30.98 -13.03
CA ALA A 151 -12.05 32.28 -12.70
C ALA A 151 -11.40 32.96 -13.92
N ARG A 152 -10.72 32.18 -14.77
CA ARG A 152 -10.13 32.66 -16.01
C ARG A 152 -11.18 33.12 -17.01
N GLU A 153 -12.24 32.33 -17.23
CA GLU A 153 -13.33 32.68 -18.16
C GLU A 153 -14.05 33.95 -17.72
N GLU A 154 -14.31 34.13 -16.41
CA GLU A 154 -14.90 35.36 -15.88
C GLU A 154 -13.94 36.57 -16.01
N ALA A 155 -12.64 36.37 -15.77
CA ALA A 155 -11.64 37.43 -15.95
C ALA A 155 -11.50 37.86 -17.43
N GLU A 156 -11.55 36.92 -18.37
CA GLU A 156 -11.55 37.20 -19.80
C GLU A 156 -12.81 37.98 -20.21
N MET A 157 -13.99 37.62 -19.68
CA MET A 157 -15.22 38.38 -19.91
C MET A 157 -15.16 39.82 -19.37
N LEU A 158 -14.53 40.03 -18.22
CA LEU A 158 -14.30 41.37 -17.66
C LEU A 158 -13.34 42.22 -18.51
N ARG A 159 -12.41 41.58 -19.23
CA ARG A 159 -11.41 42.26 -20.07
C ARG A 159 -11.98 42.67 -21.43
N ASP A 160 -12.87 41.86 -22.01
CA ASP A 160 -13.25 41.97 -23.42
C ASP A 160 -14.59 42.69 -23.64
N LYS A 161 -15.46 42.74 -22.63
CA LYS A 161 -16.79 43.38 -22.74
C LYS A 161 -16.78 44.79 -22.16
N SER A 162 -17.31 45.74 -22.93
CA SER A 162 -17.70 47.06 -22.43
C SER A 162 -18.93 46.91 -21.51
N LEU A 163 -18.68 46.56 -20.25
CA LEU A 163 -19.68 46.39 -19.22
C LEU A 163 -20.05 47.75 -18.61
N SER A 164 -21.30 47.89 -18.16
CA SER A 164 -21.66 49.00 -17.28
C SER A 164 -20.96 48.86 -15.94
N GLU A 165 -20.75 49.98 -15.24
CA GLU A 165 -20.01 50.03 -13.97
C GLU A 165 -20.62 49.11 -12.90
N ASP A 166 -21.96 49.06 -12.82
CA ASP A 166 -22.69 48.18 -11.91
C ASP A 166 -22.53 46.68 -12.25
N GLU A 167 -22.48 46.35 -13.54
CA GLU A 167 -22.28 44.97 -13.97
C GLU A 167 -20.83 44.52 -13.74
N PHE A 168 -19.88 45.41 -13.99
CA PHE A 168 -18.47 45.19 -13.66
C PHE A 168 -18.28 44.95 -12.16
N ALA A 169 -18.83 45.81 -11.29
CA ALA A 169 -18.69 45.69 -9.84
C ALA A 169 -19.24 44.35 -9.30
N ARG A 170 -20.40 43.92 -9.80
CA ARG A 170 -21.01 42.63 -9.43
C ARG A 170 -20.14 41.44 -9.87
N ARG A 171 -19.69 41.42 -11.12
CA ARG A 171 -18.85 40.33 -11.66
C ARG A 171 -17.46 40.30 -11.01
N TRP A 172 -16.87 41.46 -10.73
CA TRP A 172 -15.63 41.58 -9.99
C TRP A 172 -15.73 41.02 -8.57
N SER A 173 -16.83 41.29 -7.87
CA SER A 173 -17.10 40.71 -6.55
C SER A 173 -17.21 39.18 -6.62
N ARG A 174 -17.92 38.65 -7.63
CA ARG A 174 -18.01 37.20 -7.88
C ARG A 174 -16.65 36.58 -8.16
N LEU A 175 -15.82 37.19 -9.02
CA LEU A 175 -14.47 36.72 -9.31
C LEU A 175 -13.60 36.67 -8.04
N LYS A 176 -13.63 37.71 -7.19
CA LYS A 176 -12.94 37.69 -5.90
C LYS A 176 -13.41 36.55 -5.01
N GLN A 177 -14.71 36.28 -4.98
CA GLN A 177 -15.27 35.19 -4.20
C GLN A 177 -14.83 33.82 -4.74
N THR A 178 -14.76 33.65 -6.07
CA THR A 178 -14.26 32.43 -6.72
C THR A 178 -12.77 32.23 -6.45
N LEU A 179 -11.95 33.27 -6.54
CA LEU A 179 -10.51 33.20 -6.25
C LEU A 179 -10.22 32.80 -4.79
N ARG A 180 -11.02 33.31 -3.83
CA ARG A 180 -10.93 32.89 -2.41
C ARG A 180 -11.21 31.40 -2.18
N ARG A 181 -11.87 30.71 -3.11
CA ARG A 181 -12.10 29.25 -3.01
C ARG A 181 -10.88 28.44 -3.44
N ILE A 182 -9.98 29.02 -4.23
CA ILE A 182 -8.76 28.36 -4.72
C ILE A 182 -7.63 28.49 -3.68
N ALA A 183 -7.48 29.68 -3.09
CA ALA A 183 -6.51 29.98 -2.04
C ALA A 183 -7.24 30.77 -0.92
N PRO A 184 -7.65 30.10 0.17
CA PRO A 184 -8.31 30.76 1.30
C PRO A 184 -7.35 31.67 2.09
#